data_AF-A0A945YNK2-F1
#
_entry.id   AF-A0A945YNK2-F1
#
_cell.length_a   1.000
_cell.length_b   1.000
_cell.length_c   1.000
_cell.angle_alpha   90.00
_cell.angle_beta   90.00
_cell.angle_gamma   90.00
#
_symmetry.space_group_name_H-M   'P 1'
#
loop_
_entity.id
_entity.type
_entity.pdbx_description
1 polymer ?
#
loop_
_entity_poly.entity_id
_entity_poly.type
_entity_poly.pdbx_seq_one_letter_code
_entity_poly.pdbx_strand_id
1 'polypeptide(L)'
;MKIFNLIFASLILVSITVACNQSAKTNESLWSEEQKSEWTNKCMKFMESNGTEERNATDFCDCMLKKTSEKYSPEQAASITAEEERKLWESCDYTW
;
A
#
# COMPACT_ATOMS: atom_id res chain seq x y z
N MET A 1 -67.24 26.43 -12.95
CA MET A 1 -67.14 26.40 -14.43
C MET A 1 -65.87 27.16 -14.84
N LYS A 2 -65.14 26.63 -15.85
CA LYS A 2 -63.80 27.02 -16.39
C LYS A 2 -62.61 26.35 -15.65
N ILE A 3 -62.06 25.19 -16.03
CA ILE A 3 -61.50 24.64 -17.30
C ILE A 3 -60.07 25.16 -17.60
N PHE A 4 -59.10 24.24 -17.37
CA PHE A 4 -57.79 23.98 -18.01
C PHE A 4 -56.67 25.04 -18.10
N ASN A 5 -55.47 24.63 -17.63
CA ASN A 5 -54.19 24.63 -18.36
C ASN A 5 -53.16 23.84 -17.50
N LEU A 6 -52.89 22.57 -17.77
CA LEU A 6 -51.83 22.04 -18.64
C LEU A 6 -50.39 22.50 -18.27
N ILE A 7 -49.60 21.48 -17.88
CA ILE A 7 -48.14 21.37 -17.98
C ILE A 7 -47.33 22.22 -16.99
N PHE A 8 -46.92 21.61 -15.88
CA PHE A 8 -45.51 21.61 -15.53
C PHE A 8 -45.12 20.20 -15.12
N ALA A 9 -44.76 19.42 -16.13
CA ALA A 9 -43.96 18.22 -15.99
C ALA A 9 -42.63 18.60 -15.34
N SER A 10 -42.59 18.65 -14.00
CA SER A 10 -41.34 18.72 -13.27
C SER A 10 -40.85 17.29 -13.08
N LEU A 11 -40.02 16.88 -14.05
CA LEU A 11 -39.12 15.74 -13.98
C LEU A 11 -38.47 15.69 -12.59
N ILE A 12 -39.00 14.84 -11.71
CA ILE A 12 -38.27 14.44 -10.50
C ILE A 12 -37.16 13.52 -10.99
N LEU A 13 -36.01 14.12 -11.23
CA LEU A 13 -34.76 13.45 -11.58
C LEU A 13 -34.36 12.59 -10.37
N VAL A 14 -34.80 11.34 -10.37
CA VAL A 14 -34.35 10.33 -9.39
C VAL A 14 -32.87 10.08 -9.66
N SER A 15 -32.03 10.83 -8.96
CA SER A 15 -30.58 10.69 -9.01
C SER A 15 -30.22 9.47 -8.18
N ILE A 16 -30.18 8.30 -8.81
CA ILE A 16 -29.63 7.08 -8.20
C ILE A 16 -28.13 7.31 -8.08
N THR A 17 -27.68 7.85 -6.95
CA THR A 17 -26.26 7.86 -6.61
C THR A 17 -25.87 6.42 -6.29
N VAL A 18 -25.42 5.69 -7.30
CA VAL A 18 -24.70 4.42 -7.11
C VAL A 18 -23.43 4.77 -6.33
N ALA A 19 -23.45 4.53 -5.02
CA ALA A 19 -22.25 4.58 -4.21
C ALA A 19 -21.39 3.38 -4.61
N CYS A 20 -20.42 3.59 -5.50
CA CYS A 20 -19.36 2.62 -5.71
C CYS A 20 -18.58 2.49 -4.39
N ASN A 21 -18.87 1.45 -3.60
CA ASN A 21 -18.00 0.98 -2.52
C ASN A 21 -16.76 0.33 -3.16
N GLN A 22 -15.90 1.17 -3.76
CA GLN A 22 -14.61 0.72 -4.27
C GLN A 22 -13.62 0.84 -3.11
N SER A 23 -13.44 -0.26 -2.36
CA SER A 23 -12.36 -0.37 -1.39
C SER A 23 -11.05 -0.06 -2.13
N ALA A 24 -10.42 1.07 -1.80
CA ALA A 24 -9.13 1.43 -2.38
C ALA A 24 -8.14 0.30 -2.05
N LYS A 25 -7.50 -0.28 -3.08
CA LYS A 25 -6.41 -1.25 -2.86
C LYS A 25 -5.27 -0.52 -2.14
N THR A 26 -4.85 -1.04 -1.00
CA THR A 26 -3.64 -0.57 -0.32
C THR A 26 -2.41 -1.05 -1.08
N ASN A 27 -1.29 -0.35 -0.95
CA ASN A 27 -0.03 -0.79 -1.56
C ASN A 27 0.34 -2.20 -1.12
N GLU A 28 0.14 -2.53 0.15
CA GLU A 28 0.42 -3.85 0.73
C GLU A 28 -0.33 -4.96 -0.01
N SER A 29 -1.58 -4.72 -0.41
CA SER A 29 -2.40 -5.69 -1.16
C SER A 29 -1.92 -5.94 -2.60
N LEU A 30 -0.99 -5.12 -3.10
CA LEU A 30 -0.40 -5.27 -4.42
C LEU A 30 0.84 -6.20 -4.43
N TRP A 31 1.36 -6.56 -3.25
CA TRP A 31 2.49 -7.48 -3.12
C TRP A 31 2.00 -8.92 -3.11
N SER A 32 2.51 -9.75 -4.03
CA SER A 32 2.33 -11.20 -3.95
C SER A 32 3.18 -11.79 -2.83
N GLU A 33 2.78 -12.96 -2.33
CA GLU A 33 3.57 -13.69 -1.33
C GLU A 33 4.95 -14.11 -1.87
N GLU A 34 5.05 -14.37 -3.18
CA GLU A 34 6.33 -14.64 -3.85
C GLU A 34 7.24 -13.39 -3.83
N GLN A 35 6.71 -12.21 -4.14
CA GLN A 35 7.47 -10.95 -4.09
C GLN A 35 7.94 -10.62 -2.68
N LYS A 36 7.07 -10.83 -1.68
CA LYS A 36 7.43 -10.66 -0.27
C LYS A 36 8.56 -11.60 0.13
N SER A 37 8.45 -12.88 -0.22
CA SER A 37 9.47 -13.89 0.05
C SER A 37 10.79 -13.56 -0.64
N GLU A 38 10.78 -13.18 -1.92
CA GLU A 38 11.98 -12.81 -2.65
C GLU A 38 12.66 -11.59 -2.03
N TRP A 39 11.89 -10.57 -1.66
CA TRP A 39 12.39 -9.37 -0.99
C TRP A 39 13.04 -9.71 0.35
N THR A 40 12.33 -10.46 1.21
CA THR A 40 12.84 -10.85 2.54
C THR A 40 14.11 -11.69 2.40
N ASN A 41 14.16 -12.65 1.47
CA ASN A 41 15.35 -13.46 1.23
C ASN A 41 16.57 -12.62 0.80
N LYS A 42 16.36 -11.58 -0.02
CA LYS A 42 17.44 -10.66 -0.41
C LYS A 42 17.92 -9.84 0.78
N CYS A 43 17.00 -9.31 1.58
CA CYS A 43 17.33 -8.58 2.80
C CYS A 43 18.10 -9.45 3.79
N MET A 44 17.61 -10.66 4.08
CA MET A 44 18.27 -11.60 5.00
C MET A 44 19.71 -11.89 4.55
N LYS A 45 19.92 -12.23 3.27
CA LYS A 45 21.26 -12.46 2.72
C LYS A 45 22.17 -11.25 2.89
N PHE A 46 21.64 -10.04 2.67
CA PHE A 46 22.41 -8.81 2.89
C PHE A 46 22.81 -8.67 4.36
N MET A 47 21.87 -8.80 5.30
CA MET A 47 22.13 -8.64 6.73
C MET A 47 23.11 -9.70 7.27
N GLU A 48 22.92 -10.97 6.92
CA GLU A 48 23.80 -12.08 7.29
C GLU A 48 25.21 -11.90 6.72
N SER A 49 25.33 -11.43 5.47
CA SER A 49 26.64 -11.16 4.86
C SER A 49 27.40 -10.02 5.56
N ASN A 50 26.69 -9.15 6.28
CA ASN A 50 27.26 -8.10 7.12
C ASN A 50 27.46 -8.53 8.59
N GLY A 51 27.30 -9.82 8.90
CA GLY A 51 27.54 -10.38 10.22
C GLY A 51 26.40 -10.17 11.22
N THR A 52 25.21 -9.81 10.76
CA THR A 52 24.03 -9.73 11.62
C THR A 52 23.54 -11.13 11.96
N GLU A 53 23.25 -11.39 13.24
CA GLU A 53 22.64 -12.65 13.67
C GLU A 53 21.26 -12.87 13.02
N GLU A 54 20.94 -14.11 12.66
CA GLU A 54 19.70 -14.49 11.94
C GLU A 54 18.43 -13.90 12.59
N ARG A 55 18.35 -13.91 13.92
CA ARG A 55 17.20 -13.37 14.65
C ARG A 55 17.06 -11.86 14.43
N ASN A 56 18.15 -11.11 14.56
CA ASN A 56 18.14 -9.66 14.39
C ASN A 56 17.94 -9.29 12.91
N ALA A 57 18.51 -10.06 11.99
CA ALA A 57 18.27 -9.92 10.55
C ALA A 57 16.79 -10.13 10.20
N THR A 58 16.15 -11.15 10.79
CA THR A 58 14.71 -11.43 10.61
C THR A 58 13.87 -10.26 11.10
N ASP A 59 14.08 -9.83 12.35
CA ASP A 59 13.35 -8.70 12.96
C ASP A 59 13.49 -7.42 12.11
N PHE A 60 14.69 -7.15 11.60
CA PHE A 60 14.97 -6.01 10.72
C PHE A 60 14.28 -6.13 9.36
N CYS A 61 14.42 -7.27 8.68
CA CYS A 61 13.90 -7.48 7.33
C CYS A 61 12.36 -7.52 7.32
N ASP A 62 11.73 -8.09 8.34
CA ASP A 62 10.27 -8.06 8.48
C ASP A 62 9.75 -6.64 8.67
N CYS A 63 10.45 -5.83 9.48
CA CYS A 63 10.13 -4.41 9.63
C CYS A 63 10.23 -3.66 8.30
N MET A 64 11.34 -3.84 7.59
CA MET A 64 11.58 -3.15 6.32
C MET A 64 10.56 -3.56 5.25
N LEU A 65 10.22 -4.84 5.13
CA LEU A 65 9.19 -5.30 4.21
C LEU A 65 7.83 -4.68 4.54
N LYS A 66 7.45 -4.68 5.81
CA LYS A 66 6.18 -4.08 6.25
C LYS A 66 6.12 -2.61 5.90
N LYS A 67 7.14 -1.82 6.27
CA LYS A 67 7.15 -0.38 6.02
C LYS A 67 7.21 -0.04 4.54
N THR A 68 7.97 -0.81 3.76
CA THR A 68 8.05 -0.65 2.31
C THR A 68 6.69 -0.94 1.66
N SER A 69 6.07 -2.07 2.00
CA SER A 69 4.79 -2.50 1.40
C SER A 69 3.59 -1.66 1.86
N GLU A 70 3.61 -1.08 3.06
CA GLU A 70 2.62 -0.08 3.50
C GLU A 70 2.67 1.17 2.60
N LYS A 71 3.87 1.60 2.18
CA LYS A 71 4.09 2.91 1.54
C LYS A 71 4.22 2.85 0.01
N TYR A 72 4.69 1.74 -0.55
CA TYR A 72 5.04 1.61 -1.96
C TYR A 72 4.48 0.31 -2.55
N SER A 73 3.96 0.39 -3.78
CA SER A 73 3.72 -0.81 -4.59
C SER A 73 5.05 -1.50 -4.95
N PRO A 74 5.05 -2.76 -5.41
CA PRO A 74 6.29 -3.42 -5.82
C PRO A 74 7.09 -2.65 -6.89
N GLU A 75 6.39 -2.05 -7.87
CA GLU A 75 7.02 -1.24 -8.92
C GLU A 75 7.64 0.05 -8.36
N GLN A 76 6.93 0.71 -7.45
CA GLN A 76 7.46 1.92 -6.79
C GLN A 76 8.66 1.58 -5.91
N ALA A 77 8.58 0.49 -5.13
CA ALA A 77 9.65 0.04 -4.23
C ALA A 77 10.96 -0.24 -5.00
N ALA A 78 10.89 -0.73 -6.24
CA ALA A 78 12.06 -0.97 -7.08
C ALA A 78 12.77 0.32 -7.54
N SER A 79 12.18 1.49 -7.33
CA SER A 79 12.68 2.79 -7.82
C SER A 79 12.73 3.88 -6.75
N ILE A 80 12.58 3.53 -5.47
CA ILE A 80 12.73 4.50 -4.38
C ILE A 80 14.16 5.05 -4.34
N THR A 81 14.28 6.31 -3.91
CA THR A 81 15.60 6.93 -3.75
C THR A 81 16.32 6.36 -2.53
N ALA A 82 17.66 6.42 -2.54
CA ALA A 82 18.47 6.03 -1.38
C ALA A 82 18.08 6.79 -0.10
N GLU A 83 17.62 8.04 -0.23
CA GLU A 83 17.15 8.84 0.89
C GLU A 83 15.81 8.33 1.46
N GLU A 84 14.90 7.85 0.61
CA GLU A 84 13.66 7.23 1.06
C GLU A 84 13.91 5.88 1.71
N GLU A 85 14.79 5.08 1.11
CA GLU A 85 15.22 3.79 1.67
C GLU A 85 15.88 3.99 3.03
N ARG A 86 16.79 4.97 3.17
CA ARG A 86 17.42 5.33 4.45
C ARG A 86 16.41 5.68 5.54
N LYS A 87 15.33 6.40 5.20
CA LYS A 87 14.27 6.70 6.18
C LYS A 87 13.51 5.46 6.65
N LEU A 88 13.28 4.51 5.75
CA LEU A 88 12.72 3.21 6.13
C LEU A 88 13.70 2.46 7.03
N TRP A 89 14.98 2.44 6.64
CA TRP A 89 16.06 1.81 7.39
C TRP A 89 16.13 2.33 8.83
N GLU A 90 16.21 3.64 9.02
CA GLU A 90 16.28 4.28 10.34
C GLU A 90 15.05 3.99 11.22
N SER A 91 13.90 3.68 10.60
CA SER A 91 12.69 3.30 11.34
C SER A 91 12.69 1.84 11.80
N CYS A 92 13.59 1.02 11.25
CA CYS A 92 13.73 -0.41 11.53
C CYS A 92 15.08 -0.77 12.16
N ASP A 93 16.02 0.18 12.22
CA ASP A 93 17.33 0.04 12.85
C ASP A 93 17.18 0.09 14.38
N TYR A 94 16.75 -1.05 14.94
CA TYR A 94 16.69 -1.22 16.38
C TYR A 94 18.13 -1.22 16.92
N THR A 95 18.40 -0.48 17.98
CA THR A 95 19.70 -0.59 18.66
C THR A 95 19.75 -1.96 19.37
N TRP A 96 20.44 -2.92 18.77
CA TRP A 96 20.69 -4.26 19.31
C TRP A 96 22.08 -4.35 19.95
#